data_AF-M5FR66-F1
#
_entry.id   AF-M5FR66-F1
#
_cell.length_a   1.000
_cell.length_b   1.000
_cell.length_c   1.000
_cell.angle_alpha   90.00
_cell.angle_beta   90.00
_cell.angle_gamma   90.00
#
_symmetry.space_group_name_H-M   'P 1'
#
loop_
_entity.id
_entity.type
_entity.pdbx_description
1 polymer ?
#
loop_
_entity_poly.entity_id
_entity_poly.type
_entity_poly.pdbx_seq_one_letter_code
_entity_poly.pdbx_strand_id
1 'polypeptide(L)'
;MTPHICSSFIMPKAQRRARTVAHDPPLRPKKTLPSLRDFAVNERVEKVVSGSKADQTGDAILAENAVEPVQTPKKERVAARHERLLNRLNILSNNSPHAPYAFSKSALKRYKRKAKEDIPLSGLGAALAEVGEEVQQEQEQRAEQKAKEGKIGEGKERGLSSKQRRKAVETEAKHLNAVLKDPTFRANAFAAIRQHTANTLEKRDT
;
A
#
# COMPACT_ATOMS: atom_id res chain seq x y z
N MET A 1 68.39 47.30 -16.98
CA MET A 1 68.39 45.96 -16.35
C MET A 1 67.43 46.00 -15.17
N THR A 2 66.21 45.52 -15.37
CA THR A 2 65.20 45.28 -14.32
C THR A 2 64.15 44.30 -14.88
N PRO A 3 63.52 43.48 -14.03
CA PRO A 3 63.12 42.12 -14.38
C PRO A 3 61.67 41.98 -14.86
N HIS A 4 61.44 40.97 -15.71
CA HIS A 4 60.11 40.47 -16.05
C HIS A 4 59.46 39.79 -14.84
N ILE A 5 58.36 40.37 -14.37
CA ILE A 5 57.48 39.76 -13.37
C ILE A 5 56.42 38.96 -14.14
N CYS A 6 56.53 37.63 -14.09
CA CYS A 6 55.47 36.73 -14.51
C CYS A 6 54.27 36.88 -13.57
N SER A 7 53.21 37.56 -14.02
CA SER A 7 51.93 37.54 -13.34
C SER A 7 51.22 36.22 -13.63
N SER A 8 51.43 35.22 -12.77
CA SER A 8 50.61 34.01 -12.73
C SER A 8 49.16 34.39 -12.39
N PHE A 9 48.28 34.31 -13.38
CA PHE A 9 46.84 34.46 -13.18
C PHE A 9 46.30 33.23 -12.43
N ILE A 10 46.28 33.32 -11.11
CA ILE A 10 45.71 32.30 -10.23
C ILE A 10 44.19 32.40 -10.32
N MET A 11 43.55 31.46 -11.02
CA MET A 11 42.09 31.36 -10.99
C MET A 11 41.62 31.07 -9.55
N PRO A 12 40.60 31.79 -9.03
CA PRO A 12 40.01 31.45 -7.75
C PRO A 12 39.33 30.09 -7.88
N LYS A 13 39.82 29.09 -7.14
CA LYS A 13 39.15 27.79 -7.03
C LYS A 13 37.76 28.03 -6.46
N ALA A 14 36.73 27.79 -7.27
CA ALA A 14 35.35 27.84 -6.82
C ALA A 14 35.19 27.00 -5.55
N GLN A 15 34.59 27.59 -4.50
CA GLN A 15 34.28 26.89 -3.25
C GLN A 15 33.47 25.64 -3.60
N ARG A 16 34.11 24.47 -3.47
CA ARG A 16 33.44 23.18 -3.60
C ARG A 16 32.36 23.13 -2.52
N ARG A 17 31.09 23.20 -2.92
CA ARG A 17 29.96 22.97 -2.03
C ARG A 17 30.19 21.64 -1.30
N ALA A 18 30.18 21.69 0.03
CA ALA A 18 30.31 20.50 0.86
C ALA A 18 29.25 19.49 0.42
N ARG A 19 29.71 18.32 -0.05
CA ARG A 19 28.82 17.19 -0.35
C ARG A 19 28.21 16.74 0.97
N THR A 20 26.95 17.10 1.22
CA THR A 20 26.13 16.52 2.28
C THR A 20 25.75 15.09 1.87
N VAL A 21 26.74 14.20 1.86
CA VAL A 21 26.50 12.74 1.85
C VAL A 21 26.52 12.31 3.31
N ALA A 22 25.48 12.72 4.01
CA ALA A 22 25.04 12.07 5.22
C ALA A 22 23.57 11.81 4.98
N HIS A 23 23.25 10.68 4.33
CA HIS A 23 21.93 10.12 4.50
C HIS A 23 21.77 9.90 6.00
N ASP A 24 20.74 10.49 6.61
CA ASP A 24 20.38 10.13 7.96
C ASP A 24 20.18 8.61 8.00
N PRO A 25 20.81 7.88 8.93
CA PRO A 25 20.55 6.47 9.07
C PRO A 25 19.05 6.30 9.34
N PRO A 26 18.39 5.31 8.72
CA PRO A 26 16.96 5.12 8.90
C PRO A 26 16.65 5.02 10.39
N LEU A 27 15.63 5.75 10.84
CA LEU A 27 15.11 5.70 12.20
C LEU A 27 14.77 4.23 12.51
N ARG A 28 15.72 3.52 13.13
CA ARG A 28 15.45 2.19 13.66
C ARG A 28 14.30 2.38 14.66
N PRO A 29 13.21 1.61 14.57
CA PRO A 29 12.18 1.66 15.59
C PRO A 29 12.89 1.45 16.93
N LYS A 30 12.68 2.39 17.86
CA LYS A 30 13.25 2.29 19.21
C LYS A 30 12.93 0.90 19.74
N LYS A 31 13.88 0.26 20.45
CA LYS A 31 13.74 -1.07 21.08
C LYS A 31 12.48 -1.27 21.96
N THR A 32 11.67 -0.22 22.11
CA THR A 32 10.51 -0.12 22.98
C THR A 32 9.17 0.09 22.25
N LEU A 33 9.15 0.18 20.91
CA LEU A 33 7.87 0.19 20.18
C LEU A 33 7.55 -1.22 19.69
N PRO A 34 6.51 -1.88 20.24
CA PRO A 34 6.10 -3.20 19.77
C PRO A 34 5.70 -3.10 18.30
N SER A 35 6.19 -4.05 17.52
CA SER A 35 5.87 -4.12 16.11
C SER A 35 4.38 -4.41 15.97
N LEU A 36 3.70 -3.83 14.99
CA LEU A 36 2.28 -4.08 14.70
C LEU A 36 1.94 -5.55 14.34
N ARG A 37 2.90 -6.48 14.48
CA ARG A 37 2.72 -7.93 14.40
C ARG A 37 2.54 -8.61 15.77
N ASP A 38 2.65 -7.88 16.88
CA ASP A 38 2.63 -8.47 18.23
C ASP A 38 1.23 -8.61 18.85
N PHE A 39 0.14 -8.27 18.14
CA PHE A 39 -1.22 -8.28 18.72
C PHE A 39 -2.24 -9.07 17.91
N ALA A 40 -1.99 -10.37 17.73
CA ALA A 40 -3.02 -11.31 17.27
C ALA A 40 -3.01 -12.65 18.04
N VAL A 41 -2.72 -12.61 19.35
CA VAL A 41 -2.97 -13.76 20.24
C VAL A 41 -3.62 -13.24 21.52
N ASN A 42 -4.93 -13.03 21.46
CA ASN A 42 -5.71 -12.68 22.63
C ASN A 42 -6.14 -13.97 23.35
N GLU A 43 -5.79 -14.04 24.64
CA GLU A 43 -6.49 -14.78 25.71
C GLU A 43 -6.33 -16.31 25.75
N ARG A 44 -5.10 -16.75 26.07
CA ARG A 44 -4.68 -17.98 26.81
C ARG A 44 -3.38 -18.52 26.24
N VAL A 45 -2.28 -17.78 26.40
CA VAL A 45 -0.94 -18.33 26.20
C VAL A 45 -0.33 -18.48 27.57
N GLU A 46 -0.26 -19.71 28.05
CA GLU A 46 0.58 -20.05 29.18
C GLU A 46 2.01 -19.66 28.81
N LYS A 47 2.67 -18.90 29.68
CA LYS A 47 4.04 -18.44 29.45
C LYS A 47 4.95 -19.66 29.56
N VAL A 48 5.20 -20.35 28.44
CA VAL A 48 6.08 -21.52 28.41
C VAL A 48 7.50 -21.03 28.68
N VAL A 49 8.00 -21.32 29.89
CA VAL A 49 9.41 -21.13 30.23
C VAL A 49 10.21 -22.15 29.43
N SER A 50 10.94 -21.67 28.42
CA SER A 50 11.85 -22.50 27.63
C SER A 50 12.86 -23.17 28.57
N GLY A 51 12.77 -24.50 28.71
CA GLY A 51 13.63 -25.31 29.57
C GLY A 51 12.91 -26.08 30.68
N SER A 52 11.62 -25.88 30.91
CA SER A 52 10.87 -26.58 31.97
C SER A 52 10.80 -28.11 31.81
N LYS A 53 11.00 -28.62 30.59
CA LYS A 53 11.03 -30.05 30.27
C LYS A 53 12.42 -30.55 29.87
N ALA A 54 13.49 -29.82 30.20
CA ALA A 54 14.86 -30.19 29.82
C ALA A 54 15.31 -31.53 30.44
N ASP A 55 14.78 -31.89 31.60
CA ASP A 55 15.13 -33.12 32.32
C ASP A 55 14.23 -34.32 31.95
N GLN A 56 13.22 -34.11 31.09
CA GLN A 56 12.34 -35.18 30.64
C GLN A 56 12.96 -35.91 29.46
N THR A 57 12.92 -37.25 29.48
CA THR A 57 13.35 -38.07 28.34
C THR A 57 12.44 -37.80 27.15
N GLY A 58 13.01 -37.80 25.93
CA GLY A 58 12.26 -37.53 24.70
C GLY A 58 11.02 -38.40 24.53
N ASP A 59 11.09 -39.65 24.99
CA ASP A 59 9.96 -40.60 24.94
C ASP A 59 8.80 -40.18 25.85
N ALA A 60 9.07 -39.57 27.02
CA ALA A 60 8.02 -39.05 27.90
C ALA A 60 7.32 -37.81 27.30
N ILE A 61 8.08 -36.95 26.62
CA ILE A 61 7.54 -35.76 25.93
C ILE A 61 6.70 -36.17 24.72
N LEU A 62 7.12 -37.22 24.01
CA LEU A 62 6.37 -37.78 22.88
C LEU A 62 5.09 -38.48 23.33
N ALA A 63 5.10 -39.18 24.47
CA ALA A 63 3.92 -39.82 25.04
C ALA A 63 2.87 -38.80 25.55
N GLU A 64 3.30 -37.67 26.11
CA GLU A 64 2.39 -36.62 26.60
C GLU A 64 1.70 -35.86 25.45
N ASN A 65 2.38 -35.71 24.31
CA ASN A 65 1.83 -35.06 23.11
C ASN A 65 1.23 -36.05 22.11
N ALA A 66 1.30 -37.35 22.37
CA ALA A 66 0.55 -38.38 21.66
C ALA A 66 -0.93 -38.30 22.06
N VAL A 67 -1.54 -37.15 21.80
CA VAL A 67 -2.98 -37.07 21.61
C VAL A 67 -3.24 -37.86 20.34
N GLU A 68 -3.68 -39.10 20.53
CA GLU A 68 -4.20 -39.98 19.49
C GLU A 68 -4.94 -39.14 18.44
N PRO A 69 -4.56 -39.19 17.15
CA PRO A 69 -5.29 -38.48 16.13
C PRO A 69 -6.68 -39.10 16.07
N VAL A 70 -7.64 -38.46 16.73
CA VAL A 70 -9.03 -38.91 16.73
C VAL A 70 -9.45 -38.95 15.27
N GLN A 71 -9.48 -40.15 14.70
CA GLN A 71 -9.94 -40.44 13.35
C GLN A 71 -11.45 -40.25 13.34
N THR A 72 -11.87 -39.01 13.51
CA THR A 72 -13.26 -38.62 13.42
C THR A 72 -13.71 -38.97 12.00
N PRO A 73 -14.75 -39.82 11.84
CA PRO A 73 -15.27 -40.13 10.53
C PRO A 73 -15.60 -38.83 9.80
N LYS A 74 -15.41 -38.82 8.48
CA LYS A 74 -15.58 -37.61 7.65
C LYS A 74 -16.90 -36.88 7.91
N LYS A 75 -17.96 -37.63 8.24
CA LYS A 75 -19.29 -37.11 8.59
C LYS A 75 -19.26 -36.23 9.85
N GLU A 76 -18.62 -36.69 10.92
CA GLU A 76 -18.47 -35.93 12.17
C GLU A 76 -17.59 -34.70 11.99
N ARG A 77 -16.53 -34.80 11.18
CA ARG A 77 -15.69 -33.63 10.85
C ARG A 77 -16.44 -32.54 10.11
N VAL A 78 -17.31 -32.93 9.17
CA VAL A 78 -18.14 -31.99 8.41
C VAL A 78 -19.21 -31.39 9.31
N ALA A 79 -19.86 -32.19 10.17
CA ALA A 79 -20.82 -31.71 11.16
C ALA A 79 -20.18 -30.70 12.14
N ALA A 80 -19.04 -31.04 12.73
CA ALA A 80 -18.30 -30.14 13.63
C ALA A 80 -17.86 -28.84 12.92
N ARG A 81 -17.49 -28.91 11.63
CA ARG A 81 -17.17 -27.70 10.84
C ARG A 81 -18.41 -26.84 10.60
N HIS A 82 -19.54 -27.47 10.30
CA HIS A 82 -20.82 -26.80 10.08
C HIS A 82 -21.30 -26.11 11.37
N GLU A 83 -21.26 -26.79 12.51
CA GLU A 83 -21.63 -26.23 13.81
C GLU A 83 -20.73 -25.07 14.22
N ARG A 84 -19.41 -25.18 14.00
CA ARG A 84 -18.48 -24.05 14.22
C ARG A 84 -18.83 -22.82 13.38
N LEU A 85 -19.28 -23.02 12.14
CA LEU A 85 -19.70 -21.94 11.26
C LEU A 85 -20.99 -21.29 11.79
N LEU A 86 -21.99 -22.09 12.19
CA LEU A 86 -23.24 -21.57 12.77
C LEU A 86 -22.99 -20.80 14.07
N ASN A 87 -22.13 -21.30 14.95
CA ASN A 87 -21.74 -20.59 16.18
C ASN A 87 -21.10 -19.24 15.86
N ARG A 88 -20.22 -19.19 14.85
CA ARG A 88 -19.62 -17.93 14.39
C ARG A 88 -20.67 -16.97 13.85
N LEU A 89 -21.64 -17.45 13.07
CA LEU A 89 -22.72 -16.61 12.55
C LEU A 89 -23.65 -16.09 13.67
N ASN A 90 -23.99 -16.93 14.65
CA ASN A 90 -24.81 -16.53 15.80
C ASN A 90 -24.11 -15.48 16.68
N ILE A 91 -22.80 -15.60 16.89
CA ILE A 91 -22.01 -14.58 17.61
C ILE A 91 -22.03 -13.25 16.85
N LEU A 92 -21.94 -13.30 15.52
CA LEU A 92 -22.00 -12.11 14.67
C LEU A 92 -23.41 -11.50 14.63
N SER A 93 -24.48 -12.30 14.75
CA SER A 93 -25.86 -11.78 14.76
C SER A 93 -26.22 -11.15 16.10
N ASN A 94 -25.80 -11.74 17.21
CA ASN A 94 -26.25 -11.32 18.55
C ASN A 94 -25.51 -10.09 19.08
N ASN A 95 -24.29 -9.82 18.62
CA ASN A 95 -23.47 -8.68 19.07
C ASN A 95 -23.55 -7.44 18.15
N SER A 96 -24.40 -7.44 17.13
CA SER A 96 -24.54 -6.32 16.20
C SER A 96 -25.99 -5.82 16.17
N PRO A 97 -26.33 -4.70 16.83
CA PRO A 97 -27.69 -4.18 16.87
C PRO A 97 -28.21 -3.64 15.52
N HIS A 98 -27.46 -3.79 14.42
CA HIS A 98 -27.94 -3.41 13.10
C HIS A 98 -27.23 -4.18 11.98
N ALA A 99 -27.68 -5.41 11.68
CA ALA A 99 -27.90 -5.87 10.30
C ALA A 99 -28.31 -7.36 10.29
N PRO A 100 -29.52 -7.71 9.81
CA PRO A 100 -29.69 -9.03 9.24
C PRO A 100 -28.75 -9.10 8.02
N TYR A 101 -27.95 -10.16 7.94
CA TYR A 101 -26.91 -10.41 6.93
C TYR A 101 -25.57 -9.69 7.14
N ALA A 102 -24.55 -10.51 7.46
CA ALA A 102 -23.14 -10.20 7.35
C ALA A 102 -22.73 -10.01 5.86
N PHE A 103 -23.22 -8.95 5.23
CA PHE A 103 -22.84 -8.58 3.89
C PHE A 103 -21.39 -8.07 3.90
N SER A 104 -20.55 -8.62 3.01
CA SER A 104 -19.21 -8.08 2.77
C SER A 104 -19.30 -6.59 2.39
N LYS A 105 -18.23 -5.81 2.61
CA LYS A 105 -18.19 -4.38 2.27
C LYS A 105 -18.61 -4.10 0.81
N SER A 106 -18.38 -5.04 -0.11
CA SER A 106 -18.82 -4.95 -1.51
C SER A 106 -20.31 -5.22 -1.67
N ALA A 107 -20.89 -6.17 -0.95
CA ALA A 107 -22.33 -6.42 -0.96
C ALA A 107 -23.12 -5.24 -0.37
N LEU A 108 -22.64 -4.61 0.71
CA LEU A 108 -23.22 -3.36 1.22
C LEU A 108 -23.17 -2.22 0.20
N LYS A 109 -22.06 -2.08 -0.54
CA LYS A 109 -21.97 -1.09 -1.63
C LYS A 109 -22.95 -1.36 -2.75
N ARG A 110 -23.13 -2.63 -3.14
CA ARG A 110 -24.11 -3.02 -4.17
C ARG A 110 -25.54 -2.78 -3.71
N TYR A 111 -25.87 -3.13 -2.47
CA TYR A 111 -27.18 -2.87 -1.88
C TYR A 111 -27.47 -1.36 -1.81
N LYS A 112 -26.50 -0.55 -1.36
CA LYS A 112 -26.64 0.92 -1.36
C LYS A 112 -26.77 1.52 -2.76
N ARG A 113 -26.20 0.90 -3.80
CA ARG A 113 -26.42 1.33 -5.19
C ARG A 113 -27.83 1.00 -5.65
N LYS A 114 -28.29 -0.24 -5.44
CA LYS A 114 -29.66 -0.66 -5.76
C LYS A 114 -30.71 0.20 -5.04
N ALA A 115 -30.54 0.43 -3.74
CA ALA A 115 -31.44 1.30 -2.98
C ALA A 115 -31.47 2.76 -3.46
N LYS A 116 -30.37 3.24 -4.08
CA LYS A 116 -30.33 4.56 -4.72
C LYS A 116 -30.88 4.55 -6.15
N GLU A 117 -30.95 3.39 -6.79
CA GLU A 117 -31.58 3.20 -8.09
C GLU A 117 -33.11 3.08 -7.92
N ASP A 118 -33.57 2.51 -6.81
CA ASP A 118 -34.99 2.37 -6.43
C ASP A 118 -35.59 3.64 -5.80
N ILE A 119 -35.12 4.84 -6.18
CA ILE A 119 -35.73 6.10 -5.72
C ILE A 119 -37.04 6.31 -6.50
N PRO A 120 -38.19 6.47 -5.82
CA PRO A 120 -39.47 6.72 -6.50
C PRO A 120 -39.40 8.03 -7.30
N LEU A 121 -39.75 7.96 -8.59
CA LEU A 121 -39.73 9.08 -9.55
C LEU A 121 -40.55 10.31 -9.10
N SER A 122 -41.42 10.15 -8.11
CA SER A 122 -42.26 11.23 -7.56
C SER A 122 -41.50 12.29 -6.74
N GLY A 123 -40.25 12.02 -6.32
CA GLY A 123 -39.43 12.94 -5.52
C GLY A 123 -38.32 13.68 -6.28
N LEU A 124 -38.11 13.38 -7.57
CA LEU A 124 -36.96 13.91 -8.34
C LEU A 124 -36.97 15.43 -8.52
N GLY A 125 -38.15 16.05 -8.57
CA GLY A 125 -38.28 17.51 -8.73
C GLY A 125 -37.75 18.30 -7.53
N ALA A 126 -37.96 17.80 -6.31
CA ALA A 126 -37.45 18.44 -5.09
C ALA A 126 -35.95 18.18 -4.90
N ALA A 127 -35.48 16.96 -5.20
CA ALA A 127 -34.06 16.61 -5.10
C ALA A 127 -33.18 17.36 -6.12
N LEU A 128 -33.71 17.68 -7.31
CA LEU A 128 -32.99 18.50 -8.29
C LEU A 128 -32.79 19.95 -7.84
N ALA A 129 -33.71 20.49 -7.05
CA ALA A 129 -33.59 21.84 -6.48
C ALA A 129 -32.49 21.88 -5.39
N GLU A 130 -32.42 20.86 -4.53
CA GLU A 130 -31.42 20.76 -3.45
C GLU A 130 -30.01 20.47 -4.00
N VAL A 131 -29.87 19.62 -5.02
CA VAL A 131 -28.58 19.31 -5.68
C VAL A 131 -28.01 20.53 -6.43
N GLY A 132 -28.85 21.47 -6.88
CA GLY A 132 -28.40 22.70 -7.51
C GLY A 132 -27.55 23.59 -6.59
N GLU A 133 -27.82 23.56 -5.27
CA GLU A 133 -27.11 24.35 -4.27
C GLU A 133 -25.83 23.64 -3.78
N GLU A 134 -25.83 22.31 -3.70
CA GLU A 134 -24.63 21.53 -3.30
C GLU A 134 -23.50 21.57 -4.36
N VAL A 135 -23.83 21.63 -5.65
CA VAL A 135 -22.85 21.64 -6.75
C VAL A 135 -22.02 22.93 -6.78
N GLN A 136 -22.55 24.05 -6.27
CA GLN A 136 -21.81 25.31 -6.18
C GLN A 136 -20.77 25.28 -5.05
N GLN A 137 -21.11 24.68 -3.91
CA GLN A 137 -20.21 24.58 -2.75
C GLN A 137 -19.02 23.63 -3.00
N GLU A 138 -19.20 22.54 -3.76
CA GLU A 138 -18.09 21.64 -4.10
C GLU A 138 -17.07 22.25 -5.09
N GLN A 139 -17.50 23.19 -5.94
CA GLN A 139 -16.61 23.87 -6.88
C GLN A 139 -15.71 24.89 -6.19
N GLU A 140 -16.21 25.60 -5.19
CA GLU A 140 -15.43 26.55 -4.37
C GLU A 140 -14.37 25.80 -3.53
N GLN A 141 -14.73 24.68 -2.91
CA GLN A 141 -13.78 23.86 -2.14
C GLN A 141 -12.66 23.25 -3.01
N ARG A 142 -12.93 22.96 -4.29
CA ARG A 142 -11.92 22.52 -5.25
C ARG A 142 -10.99 23.64 -5.73
N ALA A 143 -11.49 24.87 -5.79
CA ALA A 143 -10.67 26.03 -6.14
C ALA A 143 -9.69 26.37 -5.00
N GLU A 144 -10.14 26.31 -3.75
CA GLU A 144 -9.30 26.57 -2.57
C GLU A 144 -8.22 25.50 -2.34
N GLN A 145 -8.47 24.24 -2.70
CA GLN A 145 -7.46 23.17 -2.59
C GLN A 145 -6.33 23.32 -3.62
N LYS A 146 -6.60 23.87 -4.80
CA LYS A 146 -5.59 24.11 -5.83
C LYS A 146 -4.68 25.30 -5.51
N ALA A 147 -5.15 26.25 -4.70
CA ALA A 147 -4.34 27.40 -4.27
C ALA A 147 -3.26 27.04 -3.23
N LYS A 148 -3.30 25.84 -2.63
CA LYS A 148 -2.35 25.39 -1.58
C LYS A 148 -1.21 24.50 -2.11
N GLU A 149 -1.18 24.17 -3.41
CA GLU A 149 -0.18 23.28 -4.03
C GLU A 149 1.23 23.92 -4.24
N GLY A 150 1.51 25.08 -3.64
CA GLY A 150 2.77 25.81 -3.78
C GLY A 150 3.76 25.72 -2.60
N LYS A 151 3.43 25.04 -1.49
CA LYS A 151 4.34 24.93 -0.34
C LYS A 151 5.35 23.80 -0.51
N ILE A 152 6.57 24.18 -0.85
CA ILE A 152 7.76 23.31 -0.82
C ILE A 152 7.97 22.84 0.62
N GLY A 153 7.70 21.56 0.91
CA GLY A 153 7.97 20.97 2.22
C GLY A 153 6.95 19.94 2.72
N GLU A 154 5.75 19.89 2.17
CA GLU A 154 4.79 18.82 2.49
C GLU A 154 5.03 17.66 1.51
N GLY A 155 5.77 16.66 1.98
CA GLY A 155 6.09 15.46 1.23
C GLY A 155 4.85 14.80 0.64
N LYS A 156 5.05 14.06 -0.46
CA LYS A 156 4.06 13.26 -1.19
C LYS A 156 3.46 12.13 -0.33
N GLU A 157 2.84 12.42 0.80
CA GLU A 157 2.14 11.40 1.61
C GLU A 157 0.86 10.93 0.91
N ARG A 158 0.29 11.79 0.04
CA ARG A 158 -0.81 11.39 -0.83
C ARG A 158 -0.27 10.71 -2.08
N GLY A 159 -0.19 9.37 -2.03
CA GLY A 159 0.12 8.55 -3.19
C GLY A 159 -0.81 8.84 -4.37
N LEU A 160 -0.38 8.46 -5.58
CA LEU A 160 -1.13 8.71 -6.82
C LEU A 160 -2.61 8.34 -6.67
N SER A 161 -3.49 9.23 -7.12
CA SER A 161 -4.93 8.97 -7.20
C SER A 161 -5.19 7.69 -8.00
N SER A 162 -6.28 6.96 -7.70
CA SER A 162 -6.62 5.75 -8.46
C SER A 162 -6.71 6.01 -9.97
N LYS A 163 -7.21 7.18 -10.38
CA LYS A 163 -7.24 7.60 -11.78
C LYS A 163 -5.83 7.79 -12.37
N GLN A 164 -4.93 8.42 -11.61
CA GLN A 164 -3.54 8.61 -12.03
C GLN A 164 -2.79 7.28 -12.12
N ARG A 165 -3.02 6.36 -11.19
CA ARG A 165 -2.45 5.00 -11.24
C ARG A 165 -2.91 4.25 -12.49
N ARG A 166 -4.19 4.30 -12.84
CA ARG A 166 -4.70 3.67 -14.07
C ARG A 166 -4.04 4.25 -15.32
N LYS A 167 -3.97 5.58 -15.41
CA LYS A 167 -3.28 6.27 -16.51
C LYS A 167 -1.81 5.86 -16.59
N ALA A 168 -1.09 5.81 -15.46
CA ALA A 168 0.30 5.37 -15.42
C ALA A 168 0.46 3.91 -15.91
N VAL A 169 -0.42 3.01 -15.48
CA VAL A 169 -0.41 1.61 -15.94
C VAL A 169 -0.68 1.52 -17.44
N GLU A 170 -1.63 2.31 -17.97
CA GLU A 170 -1.93 2.35 -19.40
C GLU A 170 -0.77 2.90 -20.23
N THR A 171 -0.09 3.94 -19.76
CA THR A 171 1.10 4.49 -20.43
C THR A 171 2.25 3.50 -20.43
N GLU A 172 2.50 2.84 -19.30
CA GLU A 172 3.55 1.82 -19.19
C GLU A 172 3.23 0.61 -20.07
N ALA A 173 1.98 0.16 -20.13
CA ALA A 173 1.59 -0.95 -21.00
C ALA A 173 1.87 -0.64 -22.48
N LYS A 174 1.55 0.58 -22.94
CA LYS A 174 1.87 1.03 -24.30
C LYS A 174 3.37 1.09 -24.53
N HIS A 175 4.12 1.62 -23.56
CA HIS A 175 5.57 1.71 -23.62
C HIS A 175 6.24 0.33 -23.71
N LEU A 176 5.85 -0.62 -22.87
CA LEU A 176 6.37 -1.99 -22.89
C LEU A 176 6.15 -2.68 -24.24
N ASN A 177 4.96 -2.50 -24.82
CA ASN A 177 4.67 -3.04 -26.16
C ASN A 177 5.58 -2.45 -27.25
N ALA A 178 6.02 -1.20 -27.11
CA ALA A 178 6.98 -0.60 -28.04
C ALA A 178 8.40 -1.17 -27.81
N VAL A 179 8.84 -1.26 -26.54
CA VAL A 179 10.14 -1.83 -26.18
C VAL A 179 10.28 -3.29 -26.66
N LEU A 180 9.24 -4.10 -26.52
CA LEU A 180 9.24 -5.50 -26.97
C LEU A 180 9.27 -5.68 -28.50
N LYS A 181 8.89 -4.66 -29.26
CA LYS A 181 8.98 -4.65 -30.73
C LYS A 181 10.35 -4.22 -31.24
N ASP A 182 11.14 -3.54 -30.42
CA ASP A 182 12.47 -3.05 -30.80
C ASP A 182 13.45 -4.23 -30.98
N PRO A 183 14.04 -4.41 -32.18
CA PRO A 183 14.99 -5.49 -32.43
C PRO A 183 16.25 -5.37 -31.56
N THR A 184 16.66 -4.15 -31.21
CA THR A 184 17.86 -3.91 -30.39
C THR A 184 17.65 -4.42 -28.97
N PHE A 185 16.44 -4.25 -28.42
CA PHE A 185 16.05 -4.76 -27.12
C PHE A 185 15.97 -6.28 -27.10
N ARG A 186 15.42 -6.90 -28.16
CA ARG A 186 15.36 -8.37 -28.30
C ARG A 186 16.74 -9.01 -28.37
N ALA A 187 17.71 -8.36 -29.02
CA ALA A 187 19.07 -8.85 -29.10
C ALA A 187 19.85 -8.62 -27.78
N ASN A 188 19.80 -7.40 -27.23
CA ASN A 188 20.46 -7.06 -25.97
C ASN A 188 19.82 -5.82 -25.32
N ALA A 189 19.16 -6.01 -24.19
CA ALA A 189 18.52 -4.93 -23.44
C ALA A 189 19.47 -3.77 -23.09
N PHE A 190 20.74 -4.06 -22.76
CA PHE A 190 21.72 -3.00 -22.46
C PHE A 190 22.17 -2.23 -23.70
N ALA A 191 22.14 -2.84 -24.89
CA ALA A 191 22.41 -2.12 -26.14
C ALA A 191 21.30 -1.11 -26.44
N ALA A 192 20.04 -1.50 -26.25
CA ALA A 192 18.90 -0.59 -26.37
C ALA A 192 18.97 0.58 -25.39
N ILE A 193 19.38 0.34 -24.13
CA ILE A 193 19.60 1.41 -23.15
C ILE A 193 20.69 2.38 -23.63
N ARG A 194 21.84 1.86 -24.11
CA ARG A 194 22.93 2.69 -24.63
C ARG A 194 22.46 3.57 -25.79
N GLN A 195 21.76 2.99 -26.76
CA GLN A 195 21.22 3.73 -27.90
C GLN A 195 20.19 4.77 -27.47
N HIS A 196 19.28 4.44 -26.56
CA HIS A 196 18.31 5.39 -26.02
C HIS A 196 19.01 6.57 -25.32
N THR A 197 20.06 6.31 -24.54
CA THR A 197 20.82 7.37 -23.88
C THR A 197 21.55 8.26 -24.89
N ALA A 198 22.18 7.69 -25.93
CA ALA A 198 22.82 8.44 -27.00
C ALA A 198 21.81 9.37 -27.71
N ASN A 199 20.67 8.84 -28.13
CA ASN A 199 19.59 9.61 -28.77
C ASN A 199 19.03 10.71 -27.84
N THR A 200 19.07 10.50 -26.52
CA THR A 200 18.58 11.48 -25.55
C THR A 200 19.61 12.60 -25.31
N LEU A 201 20.91 12.31 -25.42
CA LEU A 201 21.96 13.33 -25.37
C LEU A 201 21.91 14.23 -26.61
N GLU A 202 21.80 13.63 -27.80
CA GLU A 202 21.67 14.39 -29.06
C GLU A 202 20.48 15.37 -29.03
N LYS A 203 19.32 14.95 -28.49
CA LYS A 203 18.14 15.80 -28.35
C LYS A 203 18.27 16.93 -27.31
N ARG A 204 19.22 16.83 -26.38
CA ARG A 204 19.46 17.86 -25.36
C ARG A 204 20.49 18.89 -25.82
N ASP A 205 21.36 18.50 -26.74
CA ASP A 205 22.42 19.36 -27.28
C ASP A 205 21.94 20.20 -28.49
N THR A 206 20.76 19.87 -29.06
CA THR A 206 20.01 20.69 -30.03
C THR A 206 19.02 21.62 -29.36
#